data_AF-A0A357JH01-F1
#
_entry.id   AF-A0A357JH01-F1
#
_cell.length_a   1.000
_cell.length_b   1.000
_cell.length_c   1.000
_cell.angle_alpha   90.00
_cell.angle_beta   90.00
_cell.angle_gamma   90.00
#
_symmetry.space_group_name_H-M   'P 1'
#
loop_
_entity.id
_entity.type
_entity.pdbx_description
1 polymer ?
#
loop_
_entity_poly.entity_id
_entity_poly.type
_entity_poly.pdbx_seq_one_letter_code
_entity_poly.pdbx_strand_id
1 'polypeptide(L)'
;MIKNKISFLYVLVLILITSCSSTKLKTFEFPEPIDTSSREIQYQEKKEYNIGDAVFTDNQFDGARLNNFTQLNDSTYQVTILPENEPINDSPHYAFRIWSNQPQQVYLKLNYPTSKHRYIPKLSKDGEYWKPIDSIAYQ
;
A
#
# COMPACT_ATOMS: atom_id res chain seq x y z
N MET A 1 64.45 15.44 5.60
CA MET A 1 63.35 14.50 5.24
C MET A 1 62.49 14.03 6.42
N ILE A 2 63.05 13.69 7.59
CA ILE A 2 62.28 13.14 8.72
C ILE A 2 61.32 14.16 9.39
N LYS A 3 61.74 15.43 9.57
CA LYS A 3 60.89 16.49 10.16
C LYS A 3 59.62 16.78 9.35
N ASN A 4 59.68 16.70 8.02
CA ASN A 4 58.53 16.93 7.14
C ASN A 4 57.49 15.80 7.25
N LYS A 5 57.93 14.55 7.50
CA LYS A 5 57.03 13.41 7.72
C LYS A 5 56.31 13.51 9.07
N ILE A 6 57.00 13.98 10.11
CA ILE A 6 56.41 14.22 11.44
C ILE A 6 55.39 15.37 11.39
N SER A 7 55.71 16.46 10.69
CA SER A 7 54.76 17.57 10.46
C SER A 7 53.49 17.11 9.72
N PHE A 8 53.66 16.27 8.69
CA PHE A 8 52.53 15.71 7.95
C PHE A 8 51.65 14.79 8.82
N LEU A 9 52.25 14.02 9.73
CA LEU A 9 51.51 13.19 10.69
C LEU A 9 50.67 14.04 11.65
N TYR A 10 51.20 15.17 12.13
CA TYR A 10 50.45 16.09 12.99
C TYR A 10 49.25 16.72 12.26
N VAL A 11 49.42 17.11 10.99
CA VAL A 11 48.32 17.63 10.16
C VAL A 11 47.25 16.56 9.93
N LEU A 12 47.66 15.31 9.66
CA LEU A 12 46.73 14.19 9.47
C LEU A 12 45.92 13.90 10.75
N VAL A 13 46.57 13.89 11.91
CA VAL A 13 45.90 13.69 13.21
C VAL A 13 44.95 14.85 13.50
N LEU A 14 45.31 16.08 13.16
CA LEU A 14 44.45 17.27 13.34
C LEU A 14 43.18 17.22 12.45
N ILE A 15 43.27 16.65 11.26
CA ILE A 15 42.12 16.46 10.36
C ILE A 15 41.21 15.34 10.90
N LEU A 16 41.77 14.27 11.44
CA LEU A 16 40.99 13.16 12.00
C LEU A 16 40.19 13.55 13.24
N ILE A 17 40.70 14.45 14.09
CA ILE A 17 39.98 14.92 15.28
C ILE A 17 38.87 15.95 14.98
N THR A 18 38.87 16.60 13.80
CA THR A 18 37.86 17.60 13.42
C THR A 18 36.67 17.02 12.63
N SER A 19 36.74 15.74 12.23
CA SER A 19 35.71 15.06 11.43
C SER A 19 34.50 14.55 12.24
N CYS A 20 34.51 14.68 13.57
CA CYS A 20 33.40 14.23 14.41
C CYS A 20 32.30 15.29 14.51
N SER A 21 31.45 15.39 13.49
CA SER A 21 30.20 16.16 13.56
C SER A 21 29.01 15.23 13.84
N SER A 22 28.34 15.39 14.98
CA SER A 22 27.06 14.71 15.22
C SER A 22 25.93 15.52 14.58
N THR A 23 25.31 14.98 13.53
CA THR A 23 24.09 15.56 12.98
C THR A 23 22.95 15.28 13.96
N LYS A 24 22.34 16.33 14.52
CA LYS A 24 21.07 16.17 15.24
C LYS A 24 20.01 15.72 14.23
N LEU A 25 19.40 14.56 14.48
CA LEU A 25 18.26 14.11 13.71
C LEU A 25 17.14 15.14 13.84
N LYS A 26 16.53 15.52 12.72
CA LYS A 26 15.31 16.33 12.76
C LYS A 26 14.22 15.50 13.41
N THR A 27 13.56 16.03 14.43
CA THR A 27 12.34 15.44 14.97
C THR A 27 11.24 15.59 13.94
N PHE A 28 10.58 14.47 13.61
CA PHE A 28 9.39 14.50 12.76
C PHE A 28 8.20 14.89 13.63
N GLU A 29 7.55 16.01 13.30
CA GLU A 29 6.30 16.41 13.95
C GLU A 29 5.15 15.60 13.32
N PHE A 30 4.52 14.76 14.14
CA PHE A 30 3.34 14.03 13.71
C PHE A 30 2.13 14.96 13.77
N PRO A 31 1.18 14.84 12.82
CA PRO A 31 -0.10 15.52 12.96
C PRO A 31 -0.84 15.02 14.20
N GLU A 32 -1.53 15.93 14.88
CA GLU A 32 -2.41 15.57 16.00
C GLU A 32 -3.53 14.65 15.51
N PRO A 33 -3.78 13.51 16.19
CA PRO A 33 -4.88 12.62 15.83
C PRO A 33 -6.23 13.32 15.95
N ILE A 34 -7.10 13.13 14.96
CA ILE A 34 -8.49 13.60 15.00
C ILE A 34 -9.35 12.45 15.54
N ASP A 35 -10.11 12.70 16.60
CA ASP A 35 -11.09 11.73 17.11
C ASP A 35 -12.26 11.58 16.12
N THR A 36 -12.48 10.36 15.65
CA THR A 36 -13.57 9.99 14.74
C THR A 36 -14.61 9.08 15.36
N SER A 37 -14.57 8.83 16.68
CA SER A 37 -15.49 7.94 17.39
C SER A 37 -16.97 8.34 17.25
N SER A 38 -17.25 9.63 17.04
CA SER A 38 -18.60 10.15 16.84
C SER A 38 -19.03 10.19 15.37
N ARG A 39 -18.17 9.81 14.42
CA ARG A 39 -18.50 9.82 12.99
C ARG A 39 -19.23 8.55 12.60
N GLU A 40 -20.25 8.71 11.75
CA GLU A 40 -21.00 7.57 11.24
C GLU A 40 -20.11 6.68 10.37
N ILE A 41 -20.25 5.36 10.55
CA ILE A 41 -19.56 4.35 9.75
C ILE A 41 -20.43 3.98 8.57
N GLN A 42 -19.86 4.05 7.36
CA GLN A 42 -20.54 3.57 6.16
C GLN A 42 -20.21 2.11 5.90
N TYR A 43 -21.13 1.23 6.32
CA TYR A 43 -21.05 -0.19 6.05
C TYR A 43 -21.20 -0.48 4.56
N GLN A 44 -20.41 -1.43 4.06
CA GLN A 44 -20.59 -1.97 2.71
C GLN A 44 -21.78 -2.93 2.69
N GLU A 45 -22.48 -2.98 1.57
CA GLU A 45 -23.40 -4.08 1.28
C GLU A 45 -22.59 -5.35 0.95
N LYS A 46 -22.93 -6.47 1.59
CA LYS A 46 -22.32 -7.77 1.33
C LYS A 46 -23.06 -8.44 0.18
N LYS A 47 -22.39 -8.61 -0.97
CA LYS A 47 -23.00 -9.18 -2.18
C LYS A 47 -21.96 -9.70 -3.16
N GLU A 48 -22.45 -10.47 -4.12
CA GLU A 48 -21.75 -10.79 -5.36
C GLU A 48 -21.99 -9.68 -6.40
N TYR A 49 -20.96 -9.39 -7.20
CA TYR A 49 -21.01 -8.51 -8.36
C TYR A 49 -20.74 -9.34 -9.61
N ASN A 50 -21.65 -9.25 -10.59
CA ASN A 50 -21.50 -9.84 -11.92
C ASN A 50 -21.51 -8.71 -12.96
N ILE A 51 -20.46 -8.62 -13.77
CA ILE A 51 -20.42 -7.71 -14.93
C ILE A 51 -20.06 -8.49 -16.19
N GLY A 52 -20.96 -8.43 -17.18
CA GLY A 52 -20.74 -9.01 -18.50
C GLY A 52 -20.70 -10.54 -18.55
N ASP A 53 -21.24 -11.21 -17.52
CA ASP A 53 -21.39 -12.67 -17.41
C ASP A 53 -20.08 -13.49 -17.53
N ALA A 54 -18.91 -12.85 -17.37
CA ALA A 54 -17.61 -13.51 -17.52
C ALA A 54 -16.75 -13.43 -16.25
N VAL A 55 -16.71 -12.27 -15.59
CA VAL A 55 -15.90 -12.03 -14.40
C VAL A 55 -16.78 -11.63 -13.23
N PHE A 56 -16.57 -12.30 -12.11
CA PHE A 56 -17.35 -12.19 -10.90
C PHE A 56 -16.42 -11.79 -9.75
N THR A 57 -16.96 -11.04 -8.79
CA THR A 57 -16.28 -10.73 -7.54
C THR A 57 -17.27 -10.67 -6.40
N ASP A 58 -16.80 -10.91 -5.18
CA ASP A 58 -17.64 -10.77 -4.00
C ASP A 58 -16.86 -10.34 -2.76
N ASN A 59 -17.62 -9.87 -1.78
CA ASN A 59 -17.14 -9.51 -0.45
C ASN A 59 -17.85 -10.30 0.66
N GLN A 60 -18.40 -11.47 0.36
CA GLN A 60 -19.28 -12.26 1.24
C GLN A 60 -18.51 -13.18 2.19
N PHE A 61 -17.42 -12.65 2.76
CA PHE A 61 -16.64 -13.31 3.80
C PHE A 61 -16.14 -12.28 4.83
N ASP A 62 -15.72 -12.78 5.98
CA ASP A 62 -15.23 -11.96 7.08
C ASP A 62 -13.92 -11.26 6.71
N GLY A 63 -13.82 -9.99 7.10
CA GLY A 63 -12.70 -9.14 6.71
C GLY A 63 -12.77 -8.61 5.28
N ALA A 64 -13.63 -9.12 4.38
CA ALA A 64 -13.69 -8.60 3.02
C ALA A 64 -14.05 -7.10 2.99
N ARG A 65 -13.38 -6.33 2.12
CA ARG A 65 -13.66 -4.92 1.83
C ARG A 65 -13.61 -4.67 0.32
N LEU A 66 -14.79 -4.43 -0.23
CA LEU A 66 -15.06 -4.10 -1.63
C LEU A 66 -16.43 -3.40 -1.66
N ASN A 67 -16.46 -2.14 -2.09
CA ASN A 67 -17.66 -1.30 -2.10
C ASN A 67 -18.31 -1.20 -3.47
N ASN A 68 -17.55 -1.40 -4.54
CA ASN A 68 -18.08 -1.44 -5.90
C ASN A 68 -17.16 -2.23 -6.83
N PHE A 69 -17.72 -2.77 -7.90
CA PHE A 69 -17.01 -3.40 -9.00
C PHE A 69 -17.57 -2.89 -10.32
N THR A 70 -16.71 -2.45 -11.24
CA THR A 70 -17.12 -1.95 -12.56
C THR A 70 -16.17 -2.45 -13.65
N GLN A 71 -16.69 -2.70 -14.85
CA GLN A 71 -15.84 -2.95 -16.03
C GLN A 71 -15.50 -1.61 -16.68
N LEU A 72 -14.22 -1.37 -16.94
CA LEU A 72 -13.72 -0.17 -17.61
C LEU A 72 -13.54 -0.39 -19.11
N ASN A 73 -13.16 -1.60 -19.51
CA ASN A 73 -13.06 -2.08 -20.89
C ASN A 73 -13.04 -3.62 -20.92
N ASP A 74 -12.83 -4.21 -22.10
CA ASP A 74 -12.87 -5.66 -22.34
C ASP A 74 -12.08 -6.51 -21.35
N SER A 75 -10.93 -6.04 -20.87
CA SER A 75 -10.06 -6.80 -19.96
C SER A 75 -9.76 -6.08 -18.65
N THR A 76 -10.19 -4.83 -18.50
CA THR A 76 -9.89 -4.00 -17.33
C THR A 76 -11.12 -3.79 -16.47
N TYR A 77 -10.99 -4.10 -15.20
CA TYR A 77 -12.01 -3.92 -14.19
C TYR A 77 -11.50 -3.00 -13.08
N GLN A 78 -12.41 -2.35 -12.38
CA GLN A 78 -12.12 -1.52 -11.23
C GLN A 78 -12.85 -2.03 -10.01
N VAL A 79 -12.13 -2.21 -8.92
CA VAL A 79 -12.70 -2.38 -7.59
C VAL A 79 -12.57 -1.06 -6.84
N THR A 80 -13.64 -0.64 -6.18
CA THR A 80 -13.63 0.56 -5.33
C THR A 80 -13.63 0.16 -3.88
N ILE A 81 -12.70 0.72 -3.11
CA ILE A 81 -12.53 0.50 -1.68
C ILE A 81 -12.72 1.84 -0.98
N LEU A 82 -13.76 1.94 -0.16
CA LEU A 82 -14.06 3.12 0.65
C LEU A 82 -13.45 2.96 2.05
N PRO A 83 -13.05 4.05 2.71
CA PRO A 83 -12.69 4.01 4.13
C PRO A 83 -13.91 3.68 5.01
N GLU A 84 -13.67 3.31 6.27
CA GLU A 84 -14.75 3.07 7.25
C GLU A 84 -15.49 4.37 7.58
N ASN A 85 -14.70 5.40 7.87
CA ASN A 85 -15.06 6.80 8.02
C ASN A 85 -13.81 7.65 7.70
N GLU A 86 -13.92 8.96 7.73
CA GLU A 86 -12.79 9.87 7.51
C GLU A 86 -12.80 10.97 8.57
N PRO A 87 -11.65 11.60 8.90
CA PRO A 87 -10.31 11.25 8.44
C PRO A 87 -9.83 9.94 9.06
N ILE A 88 -9.07 9.18 8.29
CA ILE A 88 -8.50 7.89 8.72
C ILE A 88 -7.06 7.82 8.23
N ASN A 89 -6.22 7.02 8.89
CA ASN A 89 -4.86 6.79 8.42
C ASN A 89 -4.89 6.22 6.99
N ASP A 90 -4.08 6.78 6.08
CA ASP A 90 -3.94 6.39 4.68
C ASP A 90 -3.29 5.00 4.52
N SER A 91 -4.02 3.97 4.91
CA SER A 91 -3.69 2.56 4.79
C SER A 91 -4.97 1.78 4.52
N PRO A 92 -5.58 1.97 3.34
CA PRO A 92 -6.85 1.33 3.04
C PRO A 92 -6.70 -0.20 3.09
N HIS A 93 -7.66 -0.83 3.75
CA HIS A 93 -7.79 -2.28 3.79
C HIS A 93 -8.66 -2.77 2.62
N TYR A 94 -8.24 -3.84 1.96
CA TYR A 94 -9.02 -4.50 0.91
C TYR A 94 -8.89 -6.01 1.03
N ALA A 95 -9.98 -6.70 0.71
CA ALA A 95 -10.02 -8.15 0.55
C ALA A 95 -11.31 -8.50 -0.20
N PHE A 96 -11.20 -9.28 -1.27
CA PHE A 96 -12.33 -9.76 -2.07
C PHE A 96 -11.90 -11.01 -2.83
N ARG A 97 -12.87 -11.81 -3.28
CA ARG A 97 -12.61 -12.92 -4.20
C ARG A 97 -12.94 -12.45 -5.60
N ILE A 98 -12.18 -12.90 -6.59
CA ILE A 98 -12.45 -12.66 -8.00
C ILE A 98 -12.28 -13.97 -8.76
N TRP A 99 -13.20 -14.29 -9.65
CA TRP A 99 -13.16 -15.49 -10.48
C TRP A 99 -13.79 -15.23 -11.84
N SER A 100 -13.57 -16.18 -12.75
CA SER A 100 -14.09 -16.13 -14.11
C SER A 100 -14.60 -17.51 -14.49
N ASN A 101 -15.63 -17.57 -15.35
CA ASN A 101 -16.13 -18.82 -15.89
C ASN A 101 -15.19 -19.44 -16.94
N GLN A 102 -14.28 -18.66 -17.53
CA GLN A 102 -13.28 -19.09 -18.49
C GLN A 102 -11.88 -18.56 -18.12
N PRO A 103 -10.80 -19.27 -18.46
CA PRO A 103 -9.45 -18.75 -18.31
C PRO A 103 -9.27 -17.46 -19.11
N GLN A 104 -8.99 -16.35 -18.43
CA GLN A 104 -8.72 -15.06 -19.05
C GLN A 104 -7.77 -14.23 -18.19
N GLN A 105 -7.04 -13.33 -18.84
CA GLN A 105 -6.26 -12.31 -18.17
C GLN A 105 -7.18 -11.13 -17.82
N VAL A 106 -7.18 -10.73 -16.55
CA VAL A 106 -7.86 -9.52 -16.10
C VAL A 106 -6.84 -8.51 -15.61
N TYR A 107 -7.08 -7.24 -15.92
CA TYR A 107 -6.38 -6.11 -15.34
C TYR A 107 -7.28 -5.50 -14.28
N LEU A 108 -6.76 -5.32 -13.07
CA LEU A 108 -7.54 -4.81 -11.95
C LEU A 108 -7.00 -3.48 -11.48
N LYS A 109 -7.84 -2.45 -11.55
CA LYS A 109 -7.57 -1.15 -10.95
C LYS A 109 -8.15 -1.12 -9.54
N LEU A 110 -7.29 -0.96 -8.54
CA LEU A 110 -7.72 -0.70 -7.16
C LEU A 110 -7.96 0.81 -7.02
N ASN A 111 -9.22 1.22 -6.89
CA ASN A 111 -9.61 2.62 -6.72
C ASN A 111 -9.88 2.93 -5.25
N TYR A 112 -9.13 3.88 -4.72
CA TYR A 112 -9.31 4.46 -3.38
C TYR A 112 -9.58 5.95 -3.57
N PRO A 113 -10.78 6.46 -3.23
CA PRO A 113 -11.11 7.85 -3.55
C PRO A 113 -10.20 8.89 -2.91
N THR A 114 -9.68 8.61 -1.71
CA THR A 114 -8.96 9.58 -0.88
C THR A 114 -7.57 9.13 -0.44
N SER A 115 -7.14 7.92 -0.81
CA SER A 115 -5.90 7.32 -0.30
C SER A 115 -5.18 6.46 -1.34
N LYS A 116 -4.09 5.79 -0.93
CA LYS A 116 -3.41 4.77 -1.73
C LYS A 116 -2.90 3.66 -0.81
N HIS A 117 -2.99 2.40 -1.24
CA HIS A 117 -2.40 1.29 -0.49
C HIS A 117 -0.87 1.38 -0.47
N ARG A 118 -0.25 0.94 0.63
CA ARG A 118 1.21 0.97 0.82
C ARG A 118 1.94 -0.28 0.32
N TYR A 119 1.25 -1.41 0.26
CA TYR A 119 1.87 -2.72 0.05
C TYR A 119 1.44 -3.35 -1.27
N ILE A 120 2.37 -4.08 -1.89
CA ILE A 120 2.11 -4.87 -3.09
C ILE A 120 0.98 -5.88 -2.79
N PRO A 121 -0.06 -5.95 -3.64
CA PRO A 121 -1.15 -6.89 -3.43
C PRO A 121 -0.71 -8.34 -3.37
N LYS A 122 -1.40 -9.11 -2.54
CA LYS A 122 -1.20 -10.55 -2.42
C LYS A 122 -2.38 -11.29 -3.04
N LEU A 123 -2.08 -12.40 -3.69
CA LEU A 123 -3.03 -13.28 -4.34
C LEU A 123 -2.98 -14.65 -3.67
N SER A 124 -4.12 -15.31 -3.63
CA SER A 124 -4.26 -16.70 -3.20
C SER A 124 -5.36 -17.37 -4.02
N LYS A 125 -5.22 -18.68 -4.26
CA LYS A 125 -6.24 -19.51 -4.93
C LYS A 125 -7.06 -20.36 -3.95
N ASP A 126 -6.51 -20.61 -2.77
CA ASP A 126 -7.09 -21.49 -1.73
C ASP A 126 -7.50 -20.72 -0.46
N GLY A 127 -7.08 -19.47 -0.32
CA GLY A 127 -7.30 -18.66 0.87
C GLY A 127 -6.31 -18.92 2.00
N GLU A 128 -5.43 -19.91 1.88
CA GLU A 128 -4.46 -20.32 2.90
C GLU A 128 -3.06 -19.81 2.55
N TYR A 129 -2.62 -20.02 1.31
CA TYR A 129 -1.29 -19.65 0.84
C TYR A 129 -1.36 -18.36 0.01
N TRP A 130 -0.72 -17.31 0.53
CA TRP A 130 -0.73 -15.97 -0.07
C TRP A 130 0.65 -15.61 -0.60
N LYS A 131 0.70 -15.09 -1.83
CA LYS A 131 1.95 -14.61 -2.46
C LYS A 131 1.74 -13.22 -3.03
N PRO A 132 2.74 -12.32 -2.96
CA PRO A 132 2.68 -11.05 -3.69
C PRO A 132 2.43 -11.30 -5.18
N ILE A 133 1.69 -10.41 -5.83
CA ILE A 133 1.62 -10.36 -7.29
C ILE A 133 3.03 -10.14 -7.86
N ASP A 134 3.31 -10.70 -9.03
CA ASP A 134 4.57 -10.46 -9.71
C ASP A 134 4.75 -8.94 -9.94
N SER A 135 5.92 -8.42 -9.56
CA SER A 135 6.29 -7.03 -9.76
C SER A 135 6.15 -6.55 -11.21
N ILE A 136 6.31 -7.43 -12.21
CA ILE A 136 6.14 -7.05 -13.62
C ILE A 136 4.66 -6.85 -14.00
N ALA A 137 3.74 -7.41 -13.21
CA ALA A 137 2.30 -7.32 -13.40
C ALA A 137 1.65 -6.25 -12.48
N TYR A 138 2.45 -5.58 -11.64
CA TYR A 138 2.01 -4.51 -10.74
C TYR A 138 2.52 -3.16 -11.24
N GLN A 139 1.60 -2.19 -11.39
CA GLN A 139 1.86 -0.85 -11.93
C GLN A 139 1.42 0.24 -10.95
#